data_AF-A0A7C1FQG9-F1
#
_entry.id   AF-A0A7C1FQG9-F1
#
_cell.length_a   1.000
_cell.length_b   1.000
_cell.length_c   1.000
_cell.angle_alpha   90.00
_cell.angle_beta   90.00
_cell.angle_gamma   90.00
#
_symmetry.space_group_name_H-M   'P 1'
#
loop_
_entity.id
_entity.type
_entity.pdbx_description
1 polymer ?
#
loop_
_entity_poly.entity_id
_entity_poly.type
_entity_poly.pdbx_seq_one_letter_code
_entity_poly.pdbx_strand_id
1 'polypeptide(L)'
;MNGMSRPATWDAEPARQRAGDRRNVGNLFGDFWGDFFAMLAPGLIAAALVDWLVTRTLTRFAIFIPKTPEMIIGYQWLNGSGQVGSTMAAFLALLGVGAMVVIEWRTRQAWWLALPIVGLVIMAGLAPFLPPAIELSGYFLFAIMALVALSWRIVRMATPATVRLALLLPALAMVAATLYQAVPTLYALLHWPGPPAWGLPLFRMGEGLVVAGAVALWWALGRRADRRSWLAGCLLASLFAAAYLAAPAMTATLVVWSHGLTLSLPWPFYAMALWLYGVTIIGSWRTGQRYIVYALLLLLAAGYAPQLSSQFWFGLIALWLLTEGSSFQTEAKS
;
A
#
# COMPACT_ATOMS: atom_id res chain seq x y z
N MET A 1 2.49 53.36 -58.75
CA MET A 1 3.00 52.03 -58.36
C MET A 1 2.82 51.87 -56.86
N ASN A 2 2.08 50.83 -56.49
CA ASN A 2 1.54 50.57 -55.16
C ASN A 2 2.62 50.12 -54.17
N GLY A 3 2.66 50.74 -52.99
CA GLY A 3 3.37 50.23 -51.81
C GLY A 3 2.36 49.94 -50.71
N MET A 4 1.89 48.70 -50.63
CA MET A 4 0.93 48.22 -49.63
C MET A 4 1.50 48.33 -48.21
N SER A 5 0.78 49.03 -47.34
CA SER A 5 0.87 48.91 -45.89
C SER A 5 0.41 47.50 -45.47
N ARG A 6 1.29 46.75 -44.78
CA ARG A 6 0.92 45.47 -44.17
C ARG A 6 -0.02 45.72 -42.98
N PRO A 7 -1.13 44.96 -42.86
CA PRO A 7 -2.11 45.15 -41.80
C PRO A 7 -1.67 44.51 -40.48
N ALA A 8 -2.35 44.99 -39.43
CA ALA A 8 -2.17 44.70 -38.02
C ALA A 8 -2.11 43.21 -37.66
N THR A 9 -1.31 42.94 -36.64
CA THR A 9 -1.21 41.72 -35.84
C THR A 9 -2.60 41.22 -35.41
N TRP A 10 -3.12 40.22 -36.11
CA TRP A 10 -4.20 39.37 -35.63
C TRP A 10 -3.62 38.01 -35.20
N ASP A 11 -4.07 37.56 -34.03
CA ASP A 11 -4.13 36.16 -33.57
C ASP A 11 -2.95 35.50 -32.83
N ALA A 12 -2.18 36.23 -32.02
CA ALA A 12 -1.32 35.61 -30.98
C ALA A 12 -1.92 35.65 -29.56
N GLU A 13 -2.82 36.60 -29.28
CA GLU A 13 -3.50 36.77 -27.98
C GLU A 13 -4.34 35.54 -27.54
N PRO A 14 -5.21 34.96 -28.39
CA PRO A 14 -6.10 33.88 -27.95
C PRO A 14 -5.37 32.56 -27.70
N ALA A 15 -4.22 32.33 -28.34
CA ALA A 15 -3.41 31.13 -28.12
C ALA A 15 -2.65 31.20 -26.78
N ARG A 16 -2.15 32.37 -26.38
CA ARG A 16 -1.50 32.58 -25.08
C ARG A 16 -2.50 32.55 -23.93
N GLN A 17 -3.70 33.14 -24.10
CA GLN A 17 -4.78 33.04 -23.12
C GLN A 17 -5.27 31.59 -22.96
N ARG A 18 -5.49 30.84 -24.05
CA ARG A 18 -5.84 29.41 -23.96
C ARG A 18 -4.73 28.55 -23.32
N ALA A 19 -3.47 28.89 -23.52
CA ALA A 19 -2.35 28.20 -22.87
C ALA A 19 -2.24 28.52 -21.37
N GLY A 20 -2.51 29.78 -20.98
CA GLY A 20 -2.62 30.21 -19.59
C GLY A 20 -3.82 29.57 -18.87
N ASP A 21 -5.00 29.58 -19.50
CA ASP A 21 -6.22 28.95 -18.97
C ASP A 21 -6.08 27.43 -18.85
N ARG A 22 -5.44 26.75 -19.81
CA ARG A 22 -5.18 25.30 -19.68
C ARG A 22 -4.24 24.96 -18.52
N ARG A 23 -3.25 25.82 -18.22
CA ARG A 23 -2.39 25.66 -17.04
C ARG A 23 -3.13 25.95 -15.74
N ASN A 24 -3.95 27.00 -15.70
CA ASN A 24 -4.76 27.32 -14.52
C ASN A 24 -5.83 26.26 -14.24
N VAL A 25 -6.52 25.74 -15.26
CA VAL A 25 -7.47 24.63 -15.11
C VAL A 25 -6.74 23.34 -14.70
N GLY A 26 -5.57 23.06 -15.28
CA GLY A 26 -4.74 21.90 -14.88
C GLY A 26 -4.31 21.95 -13.41
N ASN A 27 -3.89 23.11 -12.92
CA ASN A 27 -3.52 23.32 -11.52
C ASN A 27 -4.73 23.22 -10.59
N LEU A 28 -5.86 23.87 -10.92
CA LEU A 28 -7.06 23.83 -10.09
C LEU A 28 -7.64 22.42 -9.93
N PHE A 29 -7.59 21.60 -10.98
CA PHE A 29 -7.98 20.20 -10.91
C PHE A 29 -6.96 19.34 -10.17
N GLY A 30 -5.65 19.60 -10.34
CA GLY A 30 -4.59 18.92 -9.58
C GLY A 30 -4.72 19.17 -8.07
N ASP A 31 -4.97 20.41 -7.70
CA ASP A 31 -5.15 20.85 -6.31
C ASP A 31 -6.40 20.20 -5.70
N PHE A 32 -7.54 20.16 -6.43
CA PHE A 32 -8.75 19.48 -5.97
C PHE A 32 -8.53 18.00 -5.64
N TRP A 33 -7.85 17.26 -6.52
CA TRP A 33 -7.60 15.83 -6.29
C TRP A 33 -6.56 15.58 -5.20
N GLY A 34 -5.59 16.49 -5.03
CA GLY A 34 -4.67 16.47 -3.89
C GLY A 34 -5.39 16.66 -2.56
N ASP A 35 -6.28 17.66 -2.48
CA ASP A 35 -7.10 17.95 -1.30
C ASP A 35 -8.09 16.82 -0.99
N PHE A 36 -8.72 16.27 -2.02
CA PHE A 36 -9.59 15.08 -1.89
C PHE A 36 -8.83 13.91 -1.28
N PHE A 37 -7.61 13.63 -1.77
CA PHE A 37 -6.79 12.54 -1.25
C PHE A 37 -6.38 12.79 0.21
N ALA A 38 -6.02 14.02 0.55
CA ALA A 38 -5.68 14.41 1.92
C ALA A 38 -6.86 14.26 2.88
N MET A 39 -8.09 14.54 2.41
CA MET A 39 -9.33 14.32 3.16
C MET A 39 -9.69 12.84 3.30
N LEU A 40 -9.44 12.04 2.26
CA LEU A 40 -9.73 10.61 2.22
C LEU A 40 -8.78 9.77 3.08
N ALA A 41 -7.50 10.14 3.14
CA ALA A 41 -6.46 9.33 3.76
C ALA A 41 -6.73 8.96 5.24
N PRO A 42 -7.14 9.88 6.14
CA PRO A 42 -7.44 9.53 7.53
C PRO A 42 -8.57 8.50 7.66
N GLY A 43 -9.64 8.66 6.89
CA GLY A 43 -10.77 7.73 6.88
C GLY A 43 -10.38 6.36 6.35
N LEU A 44 -9.60 6.33 5.26
CA LEU A 44 -9.07 5.09 4.69
C LEU A 44 -8.20 4.33 5.70
N ILE A 45 -7.30 5.02 6.40
CA ILE A 45 -6.42 4.41 7.41
C ILE A 45 -7.23 3.87 8.57
N ALA A 46 -8.17 4.67 9.10
CA ALA A 46 -9.02 4.23 10.19
C ALA A 46 -9.80 2.96 9.80
N ALA A 47 -10.42 2.94 8.63
CA ALA A 47 -11.16 1.78 8.14
C ALA A 47 -10.24 0.57 7.89
N ALA A 48 -9.05 0.77 7.30
CA ALA A 48 -8.09 -0.29 7.04
C ALA A 48 -7.51 -0.89 8.34
N LEU A 49 -7.25 -0.06 9.36
CA LEU A 49 -6.82 -0.52 10.68
C LEU A 49 -7.93 -1.27 11.42
N VAL A 50 -9.19 -0.82 11.30
CA VAL A 50 -10.34 -1.56 11.84
C VAL A 50 -10.49 -2.91 11.15
N ASP A 51 -10.40 -2.97 9.81
CA ASP A 51 -10.44 -4.25 9.09
C ASP A 51 -9.31 -5.19 9.54
N TRP A 52 -8.08 -4.68 9.58
CA TRP A 52 -6.92 -5.46 10.00
C TRP A 52 -7.02 -5.94 11.45
N LEU A 53 -7.38 -5.07 12.38
CA LEU A 53 -7.45 -5.42 13.81
C LEU A 53 -8.67 -6.29 14.09
N VAL A 54 -9.86 -5.89 13.65
CA VAL A 54 -11.12 -6.57 14.00
C VAL A 54 -11.28 -7.81 13.13
N THR A 55 -11.38 -7.66 11.81
CA THR A 55 -11.75 -8.73 10.88
C THR A 55 -10.65 -9.77 10.73
N ARG A 56 -9.37 -9.38 10.76
CA ARG A 56 -8.26 -10.28 10.46
C ARG A 56 -7.50 -10.77 11.70
N THR A 57 -7.61 -10.04 12.82
CA THR A 57 -6.89 -10.39 14.05
C THR A 57 -7.85 -10.85 15.14
N LEU A 58 -8.76 -9.99 15.62
CA LEU A 58 -9.61 -10.29 16.78
C LEU A 58 -10.63 -11.41 16.52
N THR A 59 -11.29 -11.43 15.37
CA THR A 59 -12.24 -12.52 15.02
C THR A 59 -11.53 -13.88 14.93
N ARG A 60 -10.23 -13.92 14.64
CA ARG A 60 -9.44 -15.16 14.58
C ARG A 60 -9.13 -15.73 15.96
N PHE A 61 -9.26 -14.95 17.03
CA PHE A 61 -9.23 -15.51 18.39
C PHE A 61 -10.38 -16.50 18.61
N ALA A 62 -11.49 -16.41 17.86
CA ALA A 62 -12.64 -17.33 17.97
C ALA A 62 -12.26 -18.80 17.75
N ILE A 63 -11.16 -19.05 17.04
CA ILE A 63 -10.65 -20.40 16.79
C ILE A 63 -10.22 -21.08 18.11
N PHE A 64 -9.75 -20.30 19.07
CA PHE A 64 -9.10 -20.80 20.28
C PHE A 64 -9.96 -20.69 21.54
N ILE A 65 -11.09 -19.99 21.47
CA ILE A 65 -11.94 -19.76 22.64
C ILE A 65 -13.19 -20.68 22.59
N PRO A 66 -13.57 -21.33 23.70
CA PRO A 66 -14.80 -22.13 23.77
C PRO A 66 -16.03 -21.34 23.34
N LYS A 67 -16.93 -21.99 22.59
CA LYS A 67 -18.12 -21.36 22.01
C LYS A 67 -19.28 -21.37 22.99
N THR A 68 -19.20 -20.56 24.04
CA THR A 68 -20.37 -20.32 24.92
C THR A 68 -21.38 -19.40 24.23
N PRO A 69 -22.66 -19.40 24.65
CA PRO A 69 -23.68 -18.52 24.08
C PRO A 69 -23.31 -17.04 24.13
N GLU A 70 -22.73 -16.56 25.24
CA GLU A 70 -22.29 -15.17 25.41
C GLU A 70 -21.17 -14.81 24.44
N MET A 71 -20.25 -15.76 24.24
CA MET A 71 -19.14 -15.60 23.31
C MET A 71 -19.58 -15.56 21.86
N ILE A 72 -20.59 -16.35 21.49
CA ILE A 72 -21.16 -16.30 20.15
C ILE A 72 -21.76 -14.92 19.88
N ILE A 73 -22.51 -14.35 20.83
CA ILE A 73 -23.09 -13.00 20.71
C ILE A 73 -21.96 -11.96 20.56
N GLY A 74 -20.93 -12.03 21.39
CA GLY A 74 -19.76 -11.15 21.29
C GLY A 74 -19.10 -11.22 19.91
N TYR A 75 -18.90 -12.42 19.35
CA TYR A 75 -18.34 -12.59 18.02
C TYR A 75 -19.26 -12.16 16.89
N GLN A 76 -20.58 -12.23 17.05
CA GLN A 76 -21.52 -11.69 16.06
C GLN A 76 -21.38 -10.17 15.96
N TRP A 77 -21.30 -9.47 17.10
CA TRP A 77 -21.02 -8.02 17.12
C TRP A 77 -19.66 -7.70 16.52
N LEU A 78 -18.63 -8.46 16.88
CA LEU A 78 -17.28 -8.28 16.35
C LEU A 78 -17.26 -8.47 14.82
N ASN A 79 -17.90 -9.53 14.31
CA ASN A 79 -18.02 -9.78 12.88
C ASN A 79 -18.81 -8.67 12.17
N GLY A 80 -19.92 -8.20 12.75
CA GLY A 80 -20.70 -7.11 12.18
C GLY A 80 -19.88 -5.82 12.06
N SER A 81 -19.16 -5.45 13.13
CA SER A 81 -18.26 -4.29 13.11
C SER A 81 -17.09 -4.46 12.13
N GLY A 82 -16.51 -5.66 12.04
CA GLY A 82 -15.45 -5.99 11.10
C GLY A 82 -15.92 -5.91 9.64
N GLN A 83 -17.13 -6.38 9.33
CA GLN A 83 -17.72 -6.27 7.99
C GLN A 83 -17.94 -4.81 7.56
N VAL A 84 -18.46 -3.97 8.46
CA VAL A 84 -18.58 -2.53 8.19
C VAL A 84 -17.21 -1.90 7.94
N GLY A 85 -16.23 -2.21 8.79
CA GLY A 85 -14.84 -1.77 8.63
C GLY A 85 -14.23 -2.20 7.29
N SER A 86 -14.30 -3.49 6.96
CA SER A 86 -13.80 -4.07 5.71
C SER A 86 -14.46 -3.46 4.48
N THR A 87 -15.77 -3.25 4.51
CA THR A 87 -16.54 -2.68 3.39
C THR A 87 -16.17 -1.22 3.19
N MET A 88 -16.11 -0.44 4.28
CA MET A 88 -15.68 0.95 4.24
C MET A 88 -14.24 1.06 3.73
N ALA A 89 -13.34 0.20 4.20
CA ALA A 89 -11.95 0.20 3.79
C ALA A 89 -11.80 -0.15 2.29
N ALA A 90 -12.56 -1.14 1.80
CA ALA A 90 -12.59 -1.49 0.37
C ALA A 90 -13.13 -0.35 -0.49
N PHE A 91 -14.22 0.30 -0.06
CA PHE A 91 -14.81 1.44 -0.77
C PHE A 91 -13.86 2.64 -0.82
N LEU A 92 -13.27 3.01 0.32
CA LEU A 92 -12.30 4.10 0.38
C LEU A 92 -11.01 3.77 -0.37
N ALA A 93 -10.57 2.52 -0.38
CA ALA A 93 -9.43 2.10 -1.20
C ALA A 93 -9.74 2.23 -2.68
N LEU A 94 -10.95 1.84 -3.12
CA LEU A 94 -11.39 2.02 -4.50
C LEU A 94 -11.39 3.50 -4.91
N LEU A 95 -11.92 4.38 -4.06
CA LEU A 95 -11.83 5.83 -4.26
C LEU A 95 -10.38 6.32 -4.29
N GLY A 96 -9.52 5.79 -3.42
CA GLY A 96 -8.09 6.11 -3.37
C GLY A 96 -7.35 5.73 -4.65
N VAL A 97 -7.51 4.49 -5.14
CA VAL A 97 -6.90 4.08 -6.42
C VAL A 97 -7.52 4.80 -7.61
N GLY A 98 -8.81 5.14 -7.55
CA GLY A 98 -9.47 5.98 -8.56
C GLY A 98 -8.85 7.39 -8.63
N ALA A 99 -8.65 8.02 -7.47
CA ALA A 99 -7.95 9.30 -7.37
C ALA A 99 -6.51 9.20 -7.89
N MET A 100 -5.79 8.12 -7.55
CA MET A 100 -4.44 7.87 -8.10
C MET A 100 -4.45 7.82 -9.63
N VAL A 101 -5.39 7.10 -10.25
CA VAL A 101 -5.52 7.05 -11.72
C VAL A 101 -5.71 8.44 -12.30
N VAL A 102 -6.62 9.24 -11.72
CA VAL A 102 -6.91 10.58 -12.21
C VAL A 102 -5.69 11.49 -12.10
N ILE A 103 -5.00 11.49 -10.95
CA ILE A 103 -3.80 12.30 -10.71
C ILE A 103 -2.68 11.88 -11.68
N GLU A 104 -2.42 10.58 -11.82
CA GLU A 104 -1.35 10.06 -12.68
C GLU A 104 -1.63 10.33 -14.16
N TRP A 105 -2.88 10.19 -14.59
CA TRP A 105 -3.28 10.42 -15.97
C TRP A 105 -3.30 11.92 -16.34
N ARG A 106 -3.94 12.75 -15.52
CA ARG A 106 -4.20 14.17 -15.86
C ARG A 106 -3.03 15.08 -15.51
N THR A 107 -2.49 14.95 -14.30
CA THR A 107 -1.46 15.86 -13.80
C THR A 107 -0.07 15.46 -14.25
N ARG A 108 0.24 14.16 -14.22
CA ARG A 108 1.61 13.67 -14.46
C ARG A 108 1.86 13.07 -15.84
N GLN A 109 0.79 12.87 -16.62
CA GLN A 109 0.86 12.20 -17.93
C GLN A 109 1.56 10.81 -17.84
N ALA A 110 1.48 10.16 -16.68
CA ALA A 110 2.13 8.90 -16.37
C ALA A 110 1.19 7.73 -16.68
N TRP A 111 0.85 7.59 -17.97
CA TRP A 111 -0.03 6.54 -18.48
C TRP A 111 0.43 5.13 -18.10
N TRP A 112 1.75 4.93 -17.96
CA TRP A 112 2.36 3.65 -17.60
C TRP A 112 2.07 3.18 -16.17
N LEU A 113 1.63 4.07 -15.26
CA LEU A 113 1.14 3.69 -13.93
C LEU A 113 -0.40 3.71 -13.87
N ALA A 114 -1.03 4.69 -14.54
CA ALA A 114 -2.49 4.80 -14.57
C ALA A 114 -3.16 3.59 -15.27
N LEU A 115 -2.64 3.14 -16.42
CA LEU A 115 -3.22 2.02 -17.17
C LEU A 115 -3.22 0.70 -16.37
N PRO A 116 -2.11 0.28 -15.72
CA PRO A 116 -2.14 -0.90 -14.85
C PRO A 116 -3.17 -0.79 -13.72
N ILE A 117 -3.32 0.38 -13.09
CA ILE A 117 -4.28 0.55 -11.99
C ILE A 117 -5.73 0.46 -12.53
N VAL A 118 -6.02 1.04 -13.69
CA VAL A 118 -7.32 0.88 -14.35
C VAL A 118 -7.58 -0.60 -14.66
N GLY A 119 -6.59 -1.31 -15.21
CA GLY A 119 -6.68 -2.74 -15.48
C GLY A 119 -6.99 -3.56 -14.22
N LEU A 120 -6.36 -3.24 -13.08
CA LEU A 120 -6.64 -3.85 -11.79
C LEU A 120 -8.09 -3.65 -11.34
N VAL A 121 -8.58 -2.41 -11.43
CA VAL A 121 -9.96 -2.07 -11.03
C VAL A 121 -10.97 -2.79 -11.93
N ILE A 122 -10.71 -2.83 -13.24
CA ILE A 122 -11.55 -3.54 -14.20
C ILE A 122 -11.57 -5.04 -13.90
N MET A 123 -10.41 -5.66 -13.71
CA MET A 123 -10.34 -7.11 -13.40
C MET A 123 -11.07 -7.45 -12.10
N ALA A 124 -10.86 -6.65 -11.04
CA ALA A 124 -11.57 -6.81 -9.78
C ALA A 124 -13.10 -6.66 -9.92
N GLY A 125 -13.57 -5.73 -10.76
CA GLY A 125 -14.99 -5.55 -11.04
C GLY A 125 -15.60 -6.64 -11.93
N LEU A 126 -14.78 -7.26 -12.79
CA LEU A 126 -15.20 -8.36 -13.68
C LEU A 126 -15.11 -9.74 -13.02
N ALA A 127 -14.54 -9.86 -11.81
CA ALA A 127 -14.38 -11.12 -11.09
C ALA A 127 -15.65 -11.97 -10.98
N PRO A 128 -16.87 -11.42 -10.78
CA PRO A 128 -18.10 -12.23 -10.74
C PRO A 128 -18.49 -12.83 -12.11
N PHE A 129 -17.95 -12.31 -13.21
CA PHE A 129 -18.38 -12.63 -14.57
C PHE A 129 -17.35 -13.46 -15.37
N LEU A 130 -16.12 -13.56 -14.87
CA LEU A 130 -15.02 -14.23 -15.58
C LEU A 130 -14.61 -15.52 -14.87
N PRO A 131 -14.15 -16.54 -15.62
CA PRO A 131 -13.50 -17.70 -15.02
C PRO A 131 -12.27 -17.28 -14.19
N PRO A 132 -12.04 -17.86 -12.99
CA PRO A 132 -10.93 -17.49 -12.12
C PRO A 132 -9.55 -17.56 -12.79
N ALA A 133 -9.35 -18.51 -13.71
CA ALA A 133 -8.09 -18.62 -14.43
C ALA A 133 -7.78 -17.40 -15.31
N ILE A 134 -8.80 -16.78 -15.90
CA ILE A 134 -8.64 -15.59 -16.76
C ILE A 134 -8.54 -14.33 -15.89
N GLU A 135 -9.46 -14.18 -14.93
CA GLU A 135 -9.50 -12.99 -14.08
C GLU A 135 -8.25 -12.87 -13.22
N LEU A 136 -7.86 -13.93 -12.49
CA LEU A 136 -6.68 -13.88 -11.62
C LEU A 136 -5.40 -13.65 -12.42
N SER A 137 -5.27 -14.25 -13.62
CA SER A 137 -4.11 -14.02 -14.49
C SER A 137 -4.03 -12.56 -14.93
N GLY A 138 -5.16 -11.99 -15.35
CA GLY A 138 -5.26 -10.57 -15.71
C GLY A 138 -4.96 -9.65 -14.52
N TYR A 139 -5.54 -9.95 -13.36
CA TYR A 139 -5.33 -9.22 -12.12
C TYR A 139 -3.85 -9.22 -11.73
N PHE A 140 -3.20 -10.38 -11.68
CA PHE A 140 -1.79 -10.49 -11.31
C PHE A 140 -0.86 -9.82 -12.33
N LEU A 141 -1.17 -9.88 -13.63
CA LEU A 141 -0.43 -9.16 -14.66
C LEU A 141 -0.44 -7.65 -14.37
N PHE A 142 -1.62 -7.06 -14.20
CA PHE A 142 -1.75 -5.63 -13.91
C PHE A 142 -1.16 -5.26 -12.54
N ALA A 143 -1.26 -6.14 -11.55
CA ALA A 143 -0.65 -5.96 -10.22
C ALA A 143 0.87 -5.84 -10.33
N ILE A 144 1.51 -6.77 -11.03
CA ILE A 144 2.96 -6.76 -11.27
C ILE A 144 3.36 -5.51 -12.05
N MET A 145 2.62 -5.15 -13.10
CA MET A 145 2.88 -3.92 -13.86
C MET A 145 2.82 -2.66 -12.99
N ALA A 146 1.81 -2.53 -12.13
CA ALA A 146 1.67 -1.40 -11.21
C ALA A 146 2.81 -1.34 -10.18
N LEU A 147 3.22 -2.49 -9.63
CA LEU A 147 4.32 -2.58 -8.68
C LEU A 147 5.68 -2.28 -9.33
N VAL A 148 5.92 -2.78 -10.55
CA VAL A 148 7.14 -2.48 -11.33
C VAL A 148 7.19 -1.00 -11.65
N ALA A 149 6.06 -0.41 -12.07
CA ALA A 149 5.91 1.01 -12.30
C ALA A 149 6.30 1.83 -11.04
N LEU A 150 5.71 1.53 -9.89
CA LEU A 150 6.03 2.22 -8.63
C LEU A 150 7.49 2.01 -8.20
N SER A 151 8.01 0.79 -8.30
CA SER A 151 9.41 0.47 -8.00
C SER A 151 10.36 1.28 -8.88
N TRP A 152 10.05 1.38 -10.17
CA TRP A 152 10.82 2.15 -11.13
C TRP A 152 10.79 3.64 -10.82
N ARG A 153 9.63 4.18 -10.41
CA ARG A 153 9.53 5.55 -9.90
C ARG A 153 10.47 5.76 -8.72
N ILE A 154 10.45 4.86 -7.74
CA ILE A 154 11.29 4.92 -6.54
C ILE A 154 12.78 5.01 -6.89
N VAL A 155 13.23 4.18 -7.84
CA VAL A 155 14.62 4.18 -8.29
C VAL A 155 15.04 5.52 -8.89
N ARG A 156 14.13 6.19 -9.63
CA ARG A 156 14.39 7.47 -10.30
C ARG A 156 14.24 8.70 -9.40
N MET A 157 13.83 8.55 -8.15
CA MET A 157 13.66 9.70 -7.25
C MET A 157 15.01 10.37 -6.96
N ALA A 158 14.99 11.70 -6.86
CA ALA A 158 16.15 12.51 -6.48
C ALA A 158 16.37 12.49 -4.95
N THR A 159 16.42 11.30 -4.35
CA THR A 159 16.63 11.10 -2.91
C THR A 159 17.87 10.26 -2.63
N PRO A 160 18.45 10.35 -1.41
CA PRO A 160 19.61 9.55 -1.03
C PRO A 160 19.37 8.05 -1.29
N ALA A 161 20.42 7.32 -1.68
CA ALA A 161 20.32 5.89 -1.99
C ALA A 161 19.76 5.06 -0.82
N THR A 162 20.03 5.48 0.42
CA THR A 162 19.49 4.85 1.64
C THR A 162 17.97 4.97 1.72
N VAL A 163 17.40 6.13 1.40
CA VAL A 163 15.95 6.34 1.37
C VAL A 163 15.34 5.54 0.24
N ARG A 164 15.93 5.59 -0.97
CA ARG A 164 15.44 4.79 -2.12
C ARG A 164 15.40 3.31 -1.80
N LEU A 165 16.46 2.76 -1.19
CA LEU A 165 16.49 1.36 -0.77
C LEU A 165 15.38 1.06 0.25
N ALA A 166 15.20 1.93 1.25
CA ALA A 166 14.18 1.77 2.27
C ALA A 166 12.75 1.75 1.69
N LEU A 167 12.48 2.55 0.66
CA LEU A 167 11.17 2.57 -0.02
C LEU A 167 11.01 1.40 -1.00
N LEU A 168 12.11 0.94 -1.62
CA LEU A 168 12.09 -0.14 -2.59
C LEU A 168 11.85 -1.51 -1.93
N LEU A 169 12.35 -1.75 -0.72
CA LEU A 169 12.20 -3.05 -0.05
C LEU A 169 10.73 -3.47 0.20
N PRO A 170 9.83 -2.60 0.71
CA PRO A 170 8.40 -2.91 0.75
C PRO A 170 7.79 -3.20 -0.63
N ALA A 171 8.21 -2.46 -1.66
CA ALA A 171 7.73 -2.70 -3.03
C ALA A 171 8.17 -4.07 -3.55
N LEU A 172 9.43 -4.44 -3.33
CA LEU A 172 9.97 -5.75 -3.71
C LEU A 172 9.32 -6.89 -2.90
N ALA A 173 9.00 -6.67 -1.62
CA ALA A 173 8.25 -7.63 -0.83
C ALA A 173 6.86 -7.88 -1.44
N MET A 174 6.13 -6.80 -1.80
CA MET A 174 4.85 -6.93 -2.50
C MET A 174 5.00 -7.65 -3.84
N VAL A 175 6.04 -7.36 -4.64
CA VAL A 175 6.31 -8.08 -5.90
C VAL A 175 6.52 -9.56 -5.64
N ALA A 176 7.32 -9.94 -4.64
CA ALA A 176 7.55 -11.34 -4.28
C ALA A 176 6.26 -12.04 -3.86
N ALA A 177 5.41 -11.39 -3.07
CA ALA A 177 4.11 -11.92 -2.66
C ALA A 177 3.14 -12.07 -3.83
N THR A 178 3.05 -11.07 -4.71
CA THR A 178 2.20 -11.13 -5.91
C THR A 178 2.69 -12.22 -6.86
N LEU A 179 4.00 -12.37 -7.05
CA LEU A 179 4.55 -13.47 -7.85
C LEU A 179 4.21 -14.81 -7.21
N TYR A 180 4.41 -14.97 -5.91
CA TYR A 180 4.03 -16.18 -5.17
C TYR A 180 2.55 -16.55 -5.41
N GLN A 181 1.63 -15.59 -5.36
CA GLN A 181 0.21 -15.82 -5.63
C GLN A 181 -0.11 -16.07 -7.10
N ALA A 182 0.65 -15.48 -8.02
CA ALA A 182 0.47 -15.64 -9.45
C ALA A 182 0.96 -17.00 -9.98
N VAL A 183 1.99 -17.59 -9.36
CA VAL A 183 2.59 -18.84 -9.87
C VAL A 183 1.56 -19.99 -9.95
N PRO A 184 0.74 -20.30 -8.93
CA PRO A 184 -0.27 -21.34 -9.03
C PRO A 184 -1.28 -21.09 -10.15
N THR A 185 -1.71 -19.84 -10.33
CA THR A 185 -2.62 -19.45 -11.41
C THR A 185 -1.99 -19.68 -12.78
N LEU A 186 -0.70 -19.34 -12.95
CA LEU A 186 0.04 -19.58 -14.18
C LEU A 186 0.19 -21.08 -14.47
N TYR A 187 0.48 -21.89 -13.45
CA TYR A 187 0.57 -23.36 -13.58
C TYR A 187 -0.77 -23.94 -14.02
N ALA A 188 -1.86 -23.48 -13.41
CA ALA A 188 -3.22 -23.90 -13.78
C ALA A 188 -3.56 -23.50 -15.23
N LEU A 189 -3.24 -22.27 -15.64
CA LEU A 189 -3.50 -21.77 -17.00
C LEU A 189 -2.71 -22.57 -18.06
N LEU A 190 -1.45 -22.89 -17.77
CA LEU A 190 -0.56 -23.61 -18.68
C LEU A 190 -0.66 -25.14 -18.56
N HIS A 191 -1.52 -25.65 -17.68
CA HIS A 191 -1.69 -27.08 -17.40
C HIS A 191 -0.37 -27.79 -17.05
N TRP A 192 0.52 -27.09 -16.33
CA TRP A 192 1.80 -27.66 -15.92
C TRP A 192 1.64 -28.67 -14.79
N PRO A 193 2.36 -29.80 -14.84
CA PRO A 193 2.27 -30.83 -13.82
C PRO A 193 2.97 -30.42 -12.52
N GLY A 194 2.44 -30.91 -11.41
CA GLY A 194 3.06 -30.80 -10.09
C GLY A 194 2.93 -29.42 -9.42
N PRO A 195 3.37 -29.32 -8.15
CA PRO A 195 3.33 -28.06 -7.42
C PRO A 195 4.40 -27.09 -7.95
N PRO A 196 4.17 -25.77 -7.88
CA PRO A 196 5.16 -24.83 -8.36
C PRO A 196 6.43 -24.78 -7.53
N ALA A 197 7.57 -25.11 -8.16
CA ALA A 197 8.87 -25.21 -7.48
C ALA A 197 9.33 -23.90 -6.82
N TRP A 198 8.96 -22.76 -7.40
CA TRP A 198 9.41 -21.43 -6.96
C TRP A 198 8.51 -20.76 -5.92
N GLY A 199 7.34 -21.33 -5.61
CA GLY A 199 6.38 -20.71 -4.70
C GLY A 199 6.96 -20.45 -3.30
N LEU A 200 7.43 -21.51 -2.64
CA LEU A 200 7.97 -21.41 -1.28
C LEU A 200 9.24 -20.53 -1.18
N PRO A 201 10.23 -20.64 -2.10
CA PRO A 201 11.37 -19.72 -2.12
C PRO A 201 10.98 -18.25 -2.26
N LEU A 202 10.06 -17.92 -3.19
CA LEU A 202 9.56 -16.55 -3.37
C LEU A 202 8.89 -16.02 -2.10
N PHE A 203 8.06 -16.85 -1.47
CA PHE A 203 7.37 -16.48 -0.25
C PHE A 203 8.34 -16.15 0.89
N ARG A 204 9.34 -17.01 1.13
CA ARG A 204 10.36 -16.80 2.17
C ARG A 204 11.25 -15.60 1.88
N MET A 205 11.61 -15.39 0.61
CA MET A 205 12.39 -14.23 0.18
C MET A 205 11.65 -12.94 0.51
N GLY A 206 10.37 -12.83 0.13
CA GLY A 206 9.61 -11.61 0.42
C GLY A 206 9.33 -11.42 1.92
N GLU A 207 9.17 -12.50 2.69
CA GLU A 207 9.11 -12.40 4.16
C GLU A 207 10.41 -11.82 4.76
N GLY A 208 11.58 -12.23 4.23
CA GLY A 208 12.86 -11.58 4.54
C GLY A 208 12.92 -10.11 4.13
N LEU A 209 12.35 -9.75 2.97
CA LEU A 209 12.27 -8.36 2.50
C LEU A 209 11.37 -7.50 3.40
N VAL A 210 10.33 -8.06 4.02
CA VAL A 210 9.50 -7.33 5.00
C VAL A 210 10.33 -6.96 6.23
N VAL A 211 11.08 -7.90 6.79
CA VAL A 211 11.95 -7.65 7.95
C VAL A 211 13.06 -6.66 7.60
N ALA A 212 13.76 -6.87 6.47
CA ALA A 212 14.79 -5.96 5.99
C ALA A 212 14.24 -4.56 5.69
N GLY A 213 13.03 -4.49 5.12
CA GLY A 213 12.32 -3.26 4.83
C GLY A 213 12.02 -2.45 6.08
N ALA A 214 11.55 -3.09 7.16
CA ALA A 214 11.34 -2.41 8.44
C ALA A 214 12.64 -1.82 9.01
N VAL A 215 13.75 -2.56 8.94
CA VAL A 215 15.07 -2.07 9.37
C VAL A 215 15.53 -0.90 8.51
N ALA A 216 15.39 -0.99 7.18
CA ALA A 216 15.81 0.06 6.26
C ALA A 216 14.97 1.34 6.40
N LEU A 217 13.64 1.20 6.55
CA LEU A 217 12.72 2.31 6.82
C LEU A 217 13.08 3.01 8.12
N TRP A 218 13.35 2.26 9.18
CA TRP A 218 13.85 2.85 10.42
C TRP A 218 15.20 3.55 10.23
N TRP A 219 16.14 2.93 9.54
CA TRP A 219 17.45 3.53 9.30
C TRP A 219 17.35 4.87 8.55
N ALA A 220 16.48 4.93 7.54
CA ALA A 220 16.30 6.10 6.70
C ALA A 220 15.45 7.21 7.37
N LEU A 221 14.37 6.83 8.06
CA LEU A 221 13.33 7.76 8.54
C LEU A 221 13.22 7.81 10.06
N GLY A 222 13.42 6.69 10.75
CA GLY A 222 13.21 6.52 12.20
C GLY A 222 14.44 6.72 13.08
N ARG A 223 15.66 6.73 12.53
CA ARG A 223 16.92 6.71 13.31
C ARG A 223 17.07 7.89 14.27
N ARG A 224 16.51 9.05 13.90
CA ARG A 224 16.57 10.29 14.71
C ARG A 224 15.37 10.47 15.64
N ALA A 225 14.54 9.44 15.81
CA ALA A 225 13.37 9.51 16.69
C ALA A 225 13.79 9.75 18.15
N ASP A 226 12.97 10.51 18.88
CA ASP A 226 13.22 10.84 20.28
C ASP A 226 13.00 9.62 21.20
N ARG A 227 13.56 9.67 22.42
CA ARG A 227 13.50 8.54 23.38
C ARG A 227 12.08 8.05 23.66
N ARG A 228 11.10 8.95 23.67
CA ARG A 228 9.69 8.57 23.89
C ARG A 228 9.13 7.79 22.69
N SER A 229 9.53 8.08 21.46
CA SER A 229 9.17 7.28 20.28
C SER A 229 9.78 5.88 20.32
N TRP A 230 11.03 5.78 20.79
CA TRP A 230 11.68 4.49 21.04
C TRP A 230 10.92 3.60 22.02
N LEU A 231 10.53 4.18 23.17
CA LEU A 231 9.75 3.47 24.18
C LEU A 231 8.34 3.11 23.70
N ALA A 232 7.65 4.05 23.05
CA ALA A 232 6.29 3.81 22.56
C ALA A 232 6.27 2.76 21.43
N GLY A 233 7.30 2.74 20.58
CA GLY A 233 7.45 1.72 19.54
C GLY A 233 7.61 0.31 20.10
N CYS A 234 8.11 0.15 21.33
CA CYS A 234 8.28 -1.17 21.95
C CYS A 234 6.94 -1.87 22.22
N LEU A 235 5.82 -1.14 22.30
CA LEU A 235 4.54 -1.70 22.76
C LEU A 235 4.09 -2.88 21.90
N LEU A 236 4.01 -2.68 20.57
CA LEU A 236 3.56 -3.73 19.65
C LEU A 236 4.53 -4.91 19.62
N ALA A 237 5.84 -4.65 19.64
CA ALA A 237 6.86 -5.69 19.68
C ALA A 237 6.80 -6.52 20.97
N SER A 238 6.55 -5.87 22.11
CA SER A 238 6.45 -6.53 23.42
C SER A 238 5.16 -7.35 23.51
N LEU A 239 4.04 -6.85 23.00
CA LEU A 239 2.79 -7.60 22.91
C LEU A 239 2.95 -8.83 22.01
N PHE A 240 3.58 -8.68 20.85
CA PHE A 240 3.90 -9.80 19.97
C PHE A 240 4.81 -10.83 20.65
N ALA A 241 5.91 -10.38 21.27
CA ALA A 241 6.85 -11.26 21.96
C ALA A 241 6.19 -12.01 23.12
N ALA A 242 5.41 -11.31 23.95
CA ALA A 242 4.67 -11.90 25.06
C ALA A 242 3.64 -12.92 24.56
N ALA A 243 2.87 -12.60 23.52
CA ALA A 243 1.91 -13.51 22.91
C ALA A 243 2.60 -14.75 22.33
N TYR A 244 3.73 -14.57 21.62
CA TYR A 244 4.49 -15.67 21.03
C TYR A 244 5.07 -16.58 22.11
N LEU A 245 5.64 -16.02 23.18
CA LEU A 245 6.20 -16.80 24.29
C LEU A 245 5.12 -17.55 25.07
N ALA A 246 3.92 -16.96 25.23
CA ALA A 246 2.80 -17.61 25.92
C ALA A 246 2.12 -18.68 25.07
N ALA A 247 1.91 -18.42 23.78
CA ALA A 247 1.20 -19.31 22.87
C ALA A 247 1.74 -19.19 21.42
N PRO A 248 2.85 -19.88 21.08
CA PRO A 248 3.50 -19.75 19.78
C PRO A 248 2.58 -20.13 18.61
N ALA A 249 1.86 -21.25 18.71
CA ALA A 249 0.99 -21.74 17.63
C ALA A 249 -0.21 -20.82 17.36
N MET A 250 -0.81 -20.29 18.42
CA MET A 250 -1.88 -19.31 18.34
C MET A 250 -1.39 -18.02 17.69
N THR A 251 -0.23 -17.51 18.15
CA THR A 251 0.37 -16.29 17.61
C THR A 251 0.73 -16.45 16.13
N ALA A 252 1.32 -17.58 15.74
CA ALA A 252 1.60 -17.87 14.33
C ALA A 252 0.32 -17.88 13.48
N THR A 253 -0.76 -18.49 13.97
CA THR A 253 -2.06 -18.48 13.28
C THR A 253 -2.56 -17.05 13.09
N LEU A 254 -2.58 -16.24 14.15
CA LEU A 254 -3.03 -14.86 14.07
C LEU A 254 -2.18 -14.04 13.08
N VAL A 255 -0.87 -14.22 13.08
CA VAL A 255 0.06 -13.50 12.19
C VAL A 255 -0.15 -13.88 10.72
N VAL A 256 -0.39 -15.16 10.41
CA VAL A 256 -0.68 -15.61 9.04
C VAL A 256 -1.95 -14.93 8.51
N TRP A 257 -3.01 -14.84 9.31
CA TRP A 257 -4.28 -14.25 8.86
C TRP A 257 -4.28 -12.72 8.87
N SER A 258 -3.56 -12.10 9.80
CA SER A 258 -3.51 -10.63 9.95
C SER A 258 -2.49 -9.96 9.03
N HIS A 259 -1.33 -10.59 8.79
CA HIS A 259 -0.25 -9.98 8.01
C HIS A 259 0.21 -10.85 6.84
N GLY A 260 -0.30 -12.07 6.68
CA GLY A 260 0.17 -12.96 5.62
C GLY A 260 1.61 -13.43 5.80
N LEU A 261 2.15 -13.39 7.02
CA LEU A 261 3.50 -13.83 7.35
C LEU A 261 3.46 -15.23 7.98
N THR A 262 4.39 -16.10 7.62
CA THR A 262 4.43 -17.47 8.16
C THR A 262 5.29 -17.62 9.41
N LEU A 263 6.01 -16.57 9.80
CA LEU A 263 7.06 -16.64 10.80
C LEU A 263 8.14 -17.66 10.41
N SER A 264 8.53 -17.65 9.12
CA SER A 264 9.58 -18.55 8.61
C SER A 264 10.98 -18.24 9.13
N LEU A 265 11.23 -17.01 9.60
CA LEU A 265 12.43 -16.62 10.34
C LEU A 265 12.24 -16.82 11.85
N PRO A 266 13.31 -16.82 12.66
CA PRO A 266 13.16 -16.79 14.10
C PRO A 266 12.33 -15.58 14.58
N TRP A 267 11.39 -15.82 15.50
CA TRP A 267 10.46 -14.79 16.01
C TRP A 267 11.12 -13.47 16.48
N PRO A 268 12.36 -13.44 17.04
CA PRO A 268 12.98 -12.18 17.46
C PRO A 268 13.21 -11.19 16.31
N PHE A 269 13.38 -11.68 15.07
CA PHE A 269 13.52 -10.82 13.90
C PHE A 269 12.22 -10.06 13.60
N TYR A 270 11.05 -10.69 13.78
CA TYR A 270 9.77 -10.02 13.62
C TYR A 270 9.48 -9.06 14.75
N ALA A 271 9.81 -9.42 16.01
CA ALA A 271 9.68 -8.51 17.15
C ALA A 271 10.53 -7.25 16.94
N MET A 272 11.78 -7.42 16.49
CA MET A 272 12.67 -6.31 16.13
C MET A 272 12.08 -5.49 14.98
N ALA A 273 11.61 -6.13 13.90
CA ALA A 273 11.00 -5.43 12.78
C ALA A 273 9.77 -4.60 13.22
N LEU A 274 8.86 -5.19 13.99
CA LEU A 274 7.70 -4.52 14.58
C LEU A 274 8.11 -3.31 15.44
N TRP A 275 9.14 -3.47 16.25
CA TRP A 275 9.66 -2.38 17.08
C TRP A 275 10.17 -1.22 16.22
N LEU A 276 11.10 -1.50 15.30
CA LEU A 276 11.70 -0.49 14.44
C LEU A 276 10.67 0.19 13.53
N TYR A 277 9.70 -0.57 13.03
CA TYR A 277 8.57 -0.05 12.26
C TYR A 277 7.70 0.89 13.11
N GLY A 278 7.37 0.49 14.34
CA GLY A 278 6.63 1.31 15.31
C GLY A 278 7.36 2.60 15.68
N VAL A 279 8.68 2.54 15.92
CA VAL A 279 9.51 3.74 16.16
C VAL A 279 9.45 4.67 14.96
N THR A 280 9.49 4.13 13.74
CA THR A 280 9.41 4.94 12.51
C THR A 280 8.07 5.65 12.39
N ILE A 281 6.95 4.94 12.59
CA ILE A 281 5.61 5.52 12.58
C ILE A 281 5.48 6.66 13.61
N ILE A 282 5.85 6.39 14.86
CA ILE A 282 5.65 7.34 15.96
C ILE A 282 6.59 8.54 15.80
N GLY A 283 7.84 8.31 15.39
CA GLY A 283 8.80 9.37 15.09
C GLY A 283 8.34 10.27 13.93
N SER A 284 7.89 9.67 12.83
CA SER A 284 7.34 10.41 11.68
C SER A 284 6.07 11.19 12.05
N TRP A 285 5.21 10.63 12.90
CA TRP A 285 4.02 11.33 13.40
C TRP A 285 4.38 12.60 14.17
N ARG A 286 5.33 12.50 15.10
CA ARG A 286 5.75 13.62 15.95
C ARG A 286 6.50 14.71 15.20
N THR A 287 7.17 14.36 14.11
CA THR A 287 7.86 15.31 13.23
C THR A 287 6.93 15.90 12.17
N GLY A 288 5.62 15.60 12.20
CA GLY A 288 4.62 16.14 11.28
C GLY A 288 4.61 15.49 9.90
N GLN A 289 5.34 14.40 9.67
CA GLN A 289 5.44 13.71 8.39
C GLN A 289 4.23 12.78 8.15
N ARG A 290 3.03 13.37 8.04
CA ARG A 290 1.76 12.63 8.00
C ARG A 290 1.66 11.64 6.84
N TYR A 291 2.12 12.01 5.64
CA TYR A 291 2.07 11.11 4.46
C TYR A 291 2.87 9.82 4.68
N ILE A 292 4.04 9.91 5.31
CA ILE A 292 4.85 8.73 5.63
C ILE A 292 4.11 7.86 6.64
N VAL A 293 3.55 8.45 7.70
CA VAL A 293 2.76 7.71 8.70
C VAL A 293 1.60 6.98 8.04
N TYR A 294 0.86 7.68 7.17
CA TYR A 294 -0.27 7.14 6.45
C TYR A 294 0.12 5.96 5.58
N ALA A 295 1.20 6.10 4.82
CA ALA A 295 1.72 5.00 4.02
C ALA A 295 2.16 3.80 4.88
N LEU A 296 2.87 4.03 5.99
CA LEU A 296 3.33 2.94 6.86
C LEU A 296 2.16 2.22 7.54
N LEU A 297 1.13 2.95 7.98
CA LEU A 297 -0.08 2.32 8.53
C LEU A 297 -0.85 1.52 7.48
N LEU A 298 -0.90 2.00 6.23
CA LEU A 298 -1.52 1.26 5.13
C LEU A 298 -0.72 0.03 4.70
N LEU A 299 0.61 0.08 4.72
CA LEU A 299 1.46 -1.10 4.51
C LEU A 299 1.26 -2.14 5.61
N LEU A 300 1.15 -1.70 6.87
CA LEU A 300 0.83 -2.58 7.99
C LEU A 300 -0.54 -3.26 7.79
N ALA A 301 -1.56 -2.48 7.43
CA ALA A 301 -2.90 -2.98 7.18
C ALA A 301 -3.00 -3.88 5.93
N ALA A 302 -2.20 -3.61 4.89
CA ALA A 302 -2.11 -4.48 3.71
C ALA A 302 -1.60 -5.88 4.11
N GLY A 303 -0.53 -5.92 4.90
CA GLY A 303 0.24 -7.13 5.17
C GLY A 303 1.12 -7.52 3.98
N TYR A 304 1.88 -8.60 4.15
CA TYR A 304 2.84 -9.09 3.16
C TYR A 304 2.19 -9.81 1.98
N ALA A 305 1.24 -10.72 2.26
CA ALA A 305 0.54 -11.51 1.24
C ALA A 305 -0.97 -11.20 1.27
N PRO A 306 -1.41 -10.09 0.65
CA PRO A 306 -2.81 -9.69 0.59
C PRO A 306 -3.72 -10.80 0.09
N GLN A 307 -4.80 -11.09 0.82
CA GLN A 307 -5.80 -12.11 0.45
C GLN A 307 -7.00 -11.51 -0.28
N LEU A 308 -7.18 -10.19 -0.19
CA LEU A 308 -8.25 -9.43 -0.82
C LEU A 308 -7.66 -8.31 -1.68
N SER A 309 -8.36 -7.96 -2.76
CA SER A 309 -7.96 -6.85 -3.64
C SER A 309 -7.83 -5.52 -2.90
N SER A 310 -8.69 -5.26 -1.91
CA SER A 310 -8.61 -4.07 -1.05
C SER A 310 -7.30 -3.99 -0.26
N GLN A 311 -6.82 -5.11 0.26
CA GLN A 311 -5.55 -5.19 0.98
C GLN A 311 -4.36 -4.88 0.06
N PHE A 312 -4.41 -5.39 -1.18
CA PHE A 312 -3.42 -5.05 -2.19
C PHE A 312 -3.45 -3.56 -2.56
N TRP A 313 -4.65 -2.99 -2.68
CA TRP A 313 -4.83 -1.56 -2.94
C TRP A 313 -4.29 -0.68 -1.80
N PHE A 314 -4.43 -1.08 -0.52
CA PHE A 314 -3.76 -0.37 0.58
C PHE A 314 -2.24 -0.30 0.38
N GLY A 315 -1.63 -1.41 -0.03
CA GLY A 315 -0.20 -1.46 -0.32
C GLY A 315 0.21 -0.59 -1.51
N LEU A 316 -0.57 -0.61 -2.61
CA LEU A 316 -0.34 0.26 -3.76
C LEU A 316 -0.45 1.74 -3.39
N ILE A 317 -1.51 2.11 -2.67
CA ILE A 317 -1.72 3.48 -2.19
C ILE A 317 -0.56 3.90 -1.28
N ALA A 318 -0.12 3.01 -0.39
CA ALA A 318 0.99 3.30 0.51
C ALA A 318 2.31 3.53 -0.25
N LEU A 319 2.65 2.66 -1.20
CA LEU A 319 3.84 2.82 -2.03
C LEU A 319 3.79 4.10 -2.85
N TRP A 320 2.62 4.44 -3.39
CA TRP A 320 2.41 5.70 -4.09
C TRP A 320 2.61 6.91 -3.16
N LEU A 321 2.01 6.89 -1.97
CA LEU A 321 2.20 7.92 -0.95
C LEU A 321 3.66 8.09 -0.51
N LEU A 322 4.43 7.02 -0.46
CA LEU A 322 5.87 7.08 -0.18
C LEU A 322 6.65 7.77 -1.29
N THR A 323 6.17 7.74 -2.53
CA THR A 323 6.75 8.53 -3.63
C THR A 323 6.38 10.02 -3.54
N GLU A 324 5.22 10.34 -2.98
CA GLU A 324 4.74 11.72 -2.75
C GLU A 324 5.42 12.39 -1.54
N GLY A 325 5.45 11.72 -0.38
CA GLY A 325 5.89 12.31 0.88
C GLY A 325 7.36 12.78 0.88
N SER A 326 8.16 12.26 -0.03
CA SER A 326 9.58 12.60 -0.24
C SER A 326 9.83 13.74 -1.23
N SER A 327 8.93 14.02 -2.18
CA SER A 327 9.11 15.18 -3.08
C SER A 327 8.95 16.48 -2.29
N PHE A 328 8.00 16.54 -1.35
CA PHE A 328 7.77 17.69 -0.47
C PHE A 328 8.93 18.01 0.50
N GLN A 329 9.76 17.02 0.86
CA GLN A 329 10.95 17.27 1.70
C GLN A 329 12.09 17.94 0.93
N THR A 330 12.04 17.94 -0.39
CA THR A 330 13.07 18.53 -1.25
C THR A 330 12.77 20.01 -1.52
N GLU A 331 11.50 20.38 -1.70
CA GLU A 331 11.07 21.79 -1.86
C GLU A 331 11.21 22.62 -0.58
N ALA A 332 11.02 22.03 0.61
CA ALA A 332 11.23 22.74 1.87
C ALA A 332 12.71 23.06 2.19
N LYS A 333 13.65 22.63 1.32
CA LYS A 333 15.10 22.86 1.46
C LYS A 333 15.70 23.66 0.29
N SER A 334 14.89 24.09 -0.68
CA SER A 334 15.28 25.00 -1.77
C SER A 334 14.73 26.39 -1.51
#